data_AF-A0A8I1MBP7-F1
#
_entry.id   AF-A0A8I1MBP7-F1
#
_cell.length_a   1.000
_cell.length_b   1.000
_cell.length_c   1.000
_cell.angle_alpha   90.00
_cell.angle_beta   90.00
_cell.angle_gamma   90.00
#
_symmetry.space_group_name_H-M   'P 1'
#
loop_
_entity.id
_entity.type
_entity.pdbx_description
1 polymer ?
#
loop_
_entity_poly.entity_id
_entity_poly.type
_entity_poly.pdbx_seq_one_letter_code
_entity_poly.pdbx_strand_id
1 'polypeptide(L)'
;MAMSSLPHPDAEHTASPLVSDGSDYDDQPLYKTRDKVYPKRVSGRFRNLKWFALIALLSIYWLVPWIRWDRGPSAPDQAVLIDMDLGRAYFFFIEIWPQEVYYITGILIMAAIGLFLATSLFGRIWCGYGCPQTVWTDLFMLVERYIQGDRNARVRLDQSKWTFEKFWKIGATHLAWIAIAMATGGAFVLYFNDAPTVIVDVFTGNATLAVYVTIAFLTFSTYLLAGWAREQVCTYMCPWPRFQSAMLDDESLIVTYEGWRGEARGPLKRKNLTRGEVPETGHCIDCRACVNVCPTGIDIRDGLQMECIGCGLCIDACNDIMDKVGFPRDLVRFDSVQNTQLRAQGKATRVRIIRPRTIFYAAILTVVASVMMFGLLNRSVLELNVLRDRNPLFVTLSDGDVRNGYTVKLLNKEQSLKTYELTVSGLTISDFQIIGQTPNQKGTFDLEVAPDRVGSFRVFIAADPSALDGDATPFEFTVTDTETGNTETYDTVFAGPKTDR
;
A
#
# COMPACT_ATOMS: atom_id res chain seq x y z
N MET A 1 26.62 -40.17 -15.72
CA MET A 1 26.64 -41.16 -14.64
C MET A 1 25.23 -41.28 -14.08
N ALA A 2 24.78 -42.52 -13.91
CA ALA A 2 23.40 -42.96 -13.80
C ALA A 2 22.58 -42.27 -12.69
N MET A 3 21.39 -41.77 -13.04
CA MET A 3 20.30 -41.59 -12.09
C MET A 3 19.43 -42.84 -12.13
N SER A 4 19.36 -43.49 -10.97
CA SER A 4 18.67 -44.74 -10.72
C SER A 4 17.16 -44.58 -10.79
N SER A 5 16.55 -45.50 -11.53
CA SER A 5 15.17 -45.93 -11.43
C SER A 5 14.84 -46.43 -10.02
N LEU A 6 13.79 -45.89 -9.41
CA LEU A 6 13.05 -46.55 -8.33
C LEU A 6 11.54 -46.42 -8.57
N PRO A 7 10.75 -47.43 -8.20
CA PRO A 7 9.40 -47.64 -8.70
C PRO A 7 8.34 -46.94 -7.84
N HIS A 8 7.36 -46.33 -8.50
CA HIS A 8 6.11 -45.92 -7.86
C HIS A 8 5.23 -47.15 -7.62
N PRO A 9 4.68 -47.35 -6.40
CA PRO A 9 3.71 -48.41 -6.16
C PRO A 9 2.37 -48.05 -6.83
N ASP A 10 1.85 -48.99 -7.60
CA ASP A 10 0.57 -48.93 -8.29
C ASP A 10 -0.57 -48.66 -7.29
N ALA A 11 -1.11 -47.45 -7.32
CA ALA A 11 -2.45 -47.17 -6.84
C ALA A 11 -3.39 -47.32 -8.04
N GLU A 12 -4.08 -48.46 -8.12
CA GLU A 12 -5.26 -48.64 -8.96
C GLU A 12 -6.32 -47.60 -8.55
N HIS A 13 -6.21 -46.39 -9.09
CA HIS A 13 -7.36 -45.54 -9.27
C HIS A 13 -8.17 -46.14 -10.41
N THR A 14 -9.29 -46.78 -10.07
CA THR A 14 -10.38 -47.02 -11.00
C THR A 14 -10.82 -45.67 -11.56
N ALA A 15 -10.21 -45.29 -12.68
CA ALA A 15 -10.64 -44.17 -13.48
C ALA A 15 -12.08 -44.45 -13.89
N SER A 16 -13.00 -43.59 -13.44
CA SER A 16 -14.31 -43.49 -14.05
C SER A 16 -14.11 -43.36 -15.56
N PRO A 17 -14.80 -44.13 -16.41
CA PRO A 17 -14.59 -44.07 -17.84
C PRO A 17 -14.88 -42.63 -18.28
N LEU A 18 -13.85 -41.99 -18.85
CA LEU A 18 -14.02 -40.76 -19.62
C LEU A 18 -14.95 -41.12 -20.77
N VAL A 19 -16.23 -40.79 -20.60
CA VAL A 19 -17.15 -40.69 -21.72
C VAL A 19 -16.56 -39.62 -22.62
N SER A 20 -15.91 -40.05 -23.70
CA SER A 20 -15.56 -39.18 -24.82
C SER A 20 -16.85 -38.82 -25.53
N ASP A 21 -17.59 -37.87 -24.96
CA ASP A 21 -18.67 -37.24 -25.67
C ASP A 21 -18.02 -36.24 -26.62
N GLY A 22 -18.07 -36.54 -27.92
CA GLY A 22 -17.57 -35.67 -28.98
C GLY A 22 -18.49 -34.47 -29.16
N SER A 23 -18.53 -33.57 -28.18
CA SER A 23 -19.20 -32.28 -28.27
C SER A 23 -18.19 -31.16 -28.51
N ASP A 24 -18.58 -30.28 -29.44
CA ASP A 24 -17.85 -29.12 -29.94
C ASP A 24 -16.99 -28.39 -28.89
N TYR A 25 -15.70 -28.25 -29.19
CA TYR A 25 -14.82 -27.31 -28.48
C TYR A 25 -15.18 -25.84 -28.77
N ASP A 26 -16.04 -25.56 -29.75
CA ASP A 26 -16.46 -24.21 -30.16
C ASP A 26 -17.62 -23.62 -29.32
N ASP A 27 -18.29 -24.41 -28.48
CA ASP A 27 -19.50 -23.98 -27.75
C ASP A 27 -19.32 -23.92 -26.22
N GLN A 28 -18.08 -23.83 -25.73
CA GLN A 28 -17.87 -23.44 -24.33
C GLN A 28 -18.08 -21.94 -24.19
N PRO A 29 -19.09 -21.47 -23.42
CA PRO A 29 -19.29 -20.04 -23.24
C PRO A 29 -18.01 -19.43 -22.65
N LEU A 30 -17.42 -18.48 -23.38
CA LEU A 30 -16.24 -17.71 -22.94
C LEU A 30 -16.46 -16.99 -21.60
N TYR A 31 -17.71 -16.89 -21.15
CA TYR A 31 -18.13 -16.30 -19.89
C TYR A 31 -18.93 -17.30 -19.03
N LYS A 32 -18.38 -17.67 -17.87
CA LYS A 32 -19.11 -18.43 -16.85
C LYS A 32 -20.07 -17.52 -16.10
N THR A 33 -21.37 -17.84 -16.12
CA THR A 33 -22.39 -17.12 -15.34
C THR A 33 -22.03 -17.12 -13.85
N ARG A 34 -22.08 -15.96 -13.20
CA ARG A 34 -21.69 -15.81 -11.80
C ARG A 34 -22.68 -16.49 -10.86
N ASP A 35 -22.21 -17.50 -10.15
CA ASP A 35 -22.89 -18.02 -8.95
C ASP A 35 -22.64 -17.09 -7.76
N LYS A 36 -23.71 -16.46 -7.26
CA LYS A 36 -23.61 -15.55 -6.11
C LYS A 36 -23.22 -16.32 -4.85
N VAL A 37 -22.13 -15.89 -4.20
CA VAL A 37 -21.62 -16.53 -2.98
C VAL A 37 -22.35 -15.96 -1.75
N TYR A 38 -22.81 -16.85 -0.86
CA TYR A 38 -23.43 -16.48 0.42
C TYR A 38 -22.65 -17.08 1.60
N PRO A 39 -21.58 -16.42 2.08
CA PRO A 39 -20.75 -16.92 3.17
C PRO A 39 -21.52 -16.99 4.49
N LYS A 40 -21.55 -18.18 5.09
CA LYS A 40 -22.15 -18.45 6.39
C LYS A 40 -21.33 -17.79 7.51
N ARG A 41 -21.99 -17.39 8.60
CA ARG A 41 -21.33 -16.96 9.84
C ARG A 41 -20.50 -18.10 10.43
N VAL A 42 -19.32 -17.74 10.92
CA VAL A 42 -18.42 -18.63 11.66
C VAL A 42 -17.86 -17.89 12.87
N SER A 43 -17.45 -18.63 13.88
CA SER A 43 -16.73 -18.14 15.07
C SER A 43 -15.45 -18.94 15.22
N GLY A 44 -14.40 -18.32 15.73
CA GLY A 44 -13.12 -18.99 15.94
C GLY A 44 -11.96 -18.02 15.91
N ARG A 45 -10.74 -18.57 15.92
CA ARG A 45 -9.51 -17.79 16.05
C ARG A 45 -9.28 -16.90 14.83
N PHE A 46 -9.45 -17.45 13.62
CA PHE A 46 -9.18 -16.71 12.38
C PHE A 46 -10.24 -15.64 12.13
N ARG A 47 -11.51 -15.93 12.47
CA ARG A 47 -12.57 -14.92 12.46
C ARG A 47 -12.28 -13.77 13.44
N ASN A 48 -11.80 -14.06 14.64
CA ASN A 48 -11.44 -13.03 15.61
C ASN A 48 -10.26 -12.19 15.13
N LEU A 49 -9.24 -12.82 14.52
CA LEU A 49 -8.12 -12.11 13.92
C LEU A 49 -8.56 -11.20 12.76
N LYS A 50 -9.50 -11.64 11.92
CA LYS A 50 -10.08 -10.78 10.89
C LYS A 50 -10.88 -9.63 11.47
N TRP A 51 -11.60 -9.82 12.58
CA TRP A 51 -12.26 -8.72 13.28
C TRP A 51 -11.27 -7.69 13.78
N PHE A 52 -10.20 -8.16 14.43
CA PHE A 52 -9.12 -7.29 14.88
C PHE A 52 -8.51 -6.49 13.72
N ALA A 53 -8.14 -7.16 12.63
CA ALA A 53 -7.56 -6.50 11.46
C ALA A 53 -8.51 -5.48 10.83
N LEU A 54 -9.79 -5.85 10.65
CA LEU A 54 -10.81 -4.95 10.10
C LEU A 54 -10.99 -3.71 10.97
N ILE A 55 -11.13 -3.88 12.28
CA ILE A 55 -11.31 -2.75 13.21
C ILE A 55 -10.05 -1.89 13.22
N ALA A 56 -8.86 -2.47 13.39
CA ALA A 56 -7.61 -1.73 13.45
C ALA A 56 -7.38 -0.91 12.17
N LEU A 57 -7.52 -1.52 10.99
CA LEU A 57 -7.26 -0.85 9.71
C LEU A 57 -8.27 0.25 9.41
N LEU A 58 -9.56 0.01 9.66
CA LEU A 58 -10.58 1.05 9.45
C LEU A 58 -10.48 2.16 10.49
N SER A 59 -10.13 1.85 11.74
CA SER A 59 -9.85 2.87 12.77
C SER A 59 -8.66 3.73 12.39
N ILE A 60 -7.55 3.14 11.94
CA ILE A 60 -6.40 3.91 11.43
C ILE A 60 -6.85 4.79 10.26
N TYR A 61 -7.53 4.22 9.28
CA TYR A 61 -7.97 4.93 8.09
C TYR A 61 -8.88 6.14 8.41
N TRP A 62 -9.84 5.97 9.32
CA TRP A 62 -10.81 7.03 9.65
C TRP A 62 -10.36 8.01 10.71
N LEU A 63 -9.51 7.61 11.67
CA LEU A 63 -9.14 8.45 12.81
C LEU A 63 -7.85 9.23 12.60
N VAL A 64 -6.89 8.72 11.82
CA VAL A 64 -5.58 9.37 11.64
C VAL A 64 -5.69 10.83 11.15
N PRO A 65 -6.56 11.17 10.17
CA PRO A 65 -6.71 12.57 9.74
C PRO A 65 -7.20 13.53 10.83
N TRP A 66 -7.82 13.02 11.89
CA TRP A 66 -8.33 13.85 12.99
C TRP A 66 -7.30 14.10 14.08
N ILE A 67 -6.15 13.41 14.05
CA ILE A 67 -5.11 13.58 15.04
C ILE A 67 -4.45 14.93 14.81
N ARG A 68 -4.53 15.82 15.80
CA ARG A 68 -3.83 17.12 15.79
C ARG A 68 -2.41 16.96 16.29
N TRP A 69 -1.49 17.67 15.67
CA TRP A 69 -0.05 17.59 15.86
C TRP A 69 0.58 18.97 15.63
N ASP A 70 0.95 19.63 16.73
CA ASP A 70 1.54 20.96 16.68
C ASP A 70 2.97 20.91 16.09
N ARG A 71 3.21 21.77 15.10
CA ARG A 71 4.49 21.96 14.41
C ARG A 71 4.91 23.44 14.39
N GLY A 72 4.28 24.26 15.23
CA GLY A 72 4.44 25.70 15.21
C GLY A 72 3.45 26.40 14.26
N PRO A 73 3.46 27.74 14.25
CA PRO A 73 2.43 28.56 13.62
C PRO A 73 2.50 28.62 12.08
N SER A 74 3.61 28.18 11.48
CA SER A 74 3.83 28.23 10.02
C SER A 74 3.32 26.99 9.27
N ALA A 75 3.02 25.91 9.98
CA ALA A 75 2.66 24.62 9.40
C ALA A 75 1.25 24.18 9.83
N PRO A 76 0.53 23.40 8.98
CA PRO A 76 -0.71 22.76 9.39
C PRO A 76 -0.49 21.88 10.61
N ASP A 77 -1.50 21.78 11.48
CA ASP A 77 -1.46 21.00 12.73
C ASP A 77 -2.17 19.65 12.59
N GLN A 78 -2.35 19.11 11.38
CA GLN A 78 -2.87 17.76 11.17
C GLN A 78 -1.72 16.74 11.10
N ALA A 79 -1.79 15.65 11.86
CA ALA A 79 -0.70 14.68 12.00
C ALA A 79 -0.29 14.03 10.66
N VAL A 80 -1.24 13.63 9.83
CA VAL A 80 -0.96 13.10 8.49
C VAL A 80 -1.75 13.91 7.47
N LEU A 81 -1.06 14.65 6.62
CA LEU A 81 -1.65 15.53 5.62
C LEU A 81 -0.76 15.61 4.38
N ILE A 82 -1.32 15.33 3.22
CA ILE A 82 -0.72 15.61 1.92
C ILE A 82 -1.29 16.94 1.43
N ASP A 83 -0.63 18.02 1.80
CA ASP A 83 -1.03 19.38 1.48
C ASP A 83 -0.68 19.68 0.01
N MET A 84 -1.70 19.82 -0.82
CA MET A 84 -1.55 20.10 -2.24
C MET A 84 -1.27 21.58 -2.53
N ASP A 85 -1.61 22.49 -1.60
CA ASP A 85 -1.43 23.93 -1.77
C ASP A 85 0.02 24.34 -1.51
N LEU A 86 0.61 23.79 -0.45
CA LEU A 86 2.04 23.94 -0.15
C LEU A 86 2.91 22.93 -0.90
N GLY A 87 2.30 21.89 -1.48
CA GLY A 87 2.99 20.81 -2.17
C GLY A 87 3.81 19.95 -1.20
N ARG A 88 3.31 19.65 -0.01
CA ARG A 88 4.09 18.97 1.05
C ARG A 88 3.33 17.79 1.63
N ALA A 89 4.06 16.75 2.03
CA ALA A 89 3.48 15.64 2.77
C ALA A 89 4.00 15.64 4.22
N TYR A 90 3.08 15.75 5.16
CA TYR A 90 3.32 15.73 6.59
C TYR A 90 2.96 14.37 7.18
N PHE A 91 3.89 13.78 7.95
CA PHE A 91 3.71 12.56 8.72
C PHE A 91 4.29 12.77 10.12
N PHE A 92 3.45 13.17 11.07
CA PHE A 92 3.86 13.63 12.41
C PHE A 92 4.91 14.74 12.29
N PHE A 93 6.13 14.57 12.81
CA PHE A 93 7.21 15.55 12.67
C PHE A 93 7.95 15.50 11.33
N ILE A 94 7.67 14.50 10.49
CA ILE A 94 8.35 14.34 9.21
C ILE A 94 7.61 15.16 8.16
N GLU A 95 8.30 16.14 7.61
CA GLU A 95 7.84 16.94 6.46
C GLU A 95 8.63 16.55 5.22
N ILE A 96 7.94 16.08 4.19
CA ILE A 96 8.51 15.64 2.92
C ILE A 96 8.18 16.69 1.86
N TRP A 97 9.22 17.26 1.26
CA TRP A 97 9.11 18.24 0.18
C TRP A 97 8.98 17.53 -1.19
N PRO A 98 8.50 18.22 -2.25
CA PRO A 98 8.39 17.65 -3.59
C PRO A 98 9.71 17.08 -4.14
N GLN A 99 10.83 17.72 -3.80
CA GLN A 99 12.18 17.28 -4.18
C GLN A 99 12.55 15.96 -3.51
N GLU A 100 11.88 15.63 -2.40
CA GLU A 100 12.12 14.49 -1.53
C GLU A 100 11.12 13.35 -1.74
N VAL A 101 10.42 13.37 -2.89
CA VAL A 101 9.49 12.31 -3.30
C VAL A 101 10.16 10.93 -3.35
N TYR A 102 11.49 10.87 -3.44
CA TYR A 102 12.24 9.62 -3.31
C TYR A 102 12.01 8.91 -1.97
N TYR A 103 11.67 9.62 -0.87
CA TYR A 103 11.26 8.97 0.37
C TYR A 103 9.95 8.19 0.22
N ILE A 104 8.99 8.75 -0.51
CA ILE A 104 7.72 8.08 -0.80
C ILE A 104 7.99 6.84 -1.66
N THR A 105 8.81 6.97 -2.71
CA THR A 105 9.21 5.84 -3.55
C THR A 105 9.91 4.74 -2.74
N GLY A 106 10.82 5.10 -1.84
CA GLY A 106 11.51 4.14 -0.98
C GLY A 106 10.55 3.40 -0.04
N ILE A 107 9.56 4.09 0.55
CA ILE A 107 8.49 3.46 1.34
C ILE A 107 7.69 2.47 0.51
N LEU A 108 7.35 2.81 -0.74
CA LEU A 108 6.63 1.90 -1.65
C LEU A 108 7.46 0.65 -2.00
N ILE A 109 8.77 0.81 -2.23
CA ILE A 109 9.70 -0.30 -2.46
C ILE A 109 9.77 -1.20 -1.21
N MET A 110 9.92 -0.62 -0.02
CA MET A 110 9.91 -1.38 1.24
C MET A 110 8.59 -2.12 1.44
N ALA A 111 7.44 -1.49 1.15
CA ALA A 111 6.13 -2.13 1.25
C ALA A 111 6.00 -3.31 0.27
N ALA A 112 6.47 -3.17 -0.96
CA ALA A 112 6.47 -4.24 -1.96
C ALA A 112 7.35 -5.43 -1.54
N ILE A 113 8.59 -5.17 -1.10
CA ILE A 113 9.51 -6.22 -0.63
C ILE A 113 9.00 -6.85 0.67
N GLY A 114 8.45 -6.05 1.58
CA GLY A 114 7.81 -6.51 2.80
C GLY A 114 6.64 -7.44 2.52
N LEU A 115 5.83 -7.11 1.51
CA LEU A 115 4.75 -7.97 1.03
C LEU A 115 5.28 -9.28 0.43
N PHE A 116 6.38 -9.26 -0.34
CA PHE A 116 7.04 -10.47 -0.84
C PHE A 116 7.56 -11.36 0.30
N LEU A 117 8.22 -10.77 1.30
CA LEU A 117 8.67 -11.49 2.48
C LEU A 117 7.49 -12.11 3.22
N ALA A 118 6.43 -11.34 3.49
CA ALA A 118 5.22 -11.82 4.14
C ALA A 118 4.54 -12.94 3.34
N THR A 119 4.48 -12.83 2.01
CA THR A 119 3.89 -13.86 1.15
C THR A 119 4.73 -15.12 1.10
N SER A 120 6.06 -15.02 1.06
CA SER A 120 6.91 -16.20 1.11
C SER A 120 6.70 -16.99 2.42
N LEU A 121 6.52 -16.31 3.55
CA LEU A 121 6.34 -16.95 4.86
C LEU A 121 4.90 -17.44 5.10
N PHE A 122 3.92 -16.58 4.90
CA PHE A 122 2.53 -16.75 5.35
C PHE A 122 1.53 -16.80 4.18
N GLY A 123 2.02 -17.01 2.97
CA GLY A 123 1.23 -17.14 1.76
C GLY A 123 0.36 -15.91 1.49
N ARG A 124 -0.95 -16.08 1.57
CA ARG A 124 -1.92 -15.07 1.13
C ARG A 124 -2.51 -14.25 2.29
N ILE A 125 -1.80 -14.16 3.41
CA ILE A 125 -2.30 -13.47 4.61
C ILE A 125 -2.65 -11.99 4.35
N TRP A 126 -1.89 -11.28 3.50
CA TRP A 126 -2.25 -9.92 3.10
C TRP A 126 -3.63 -9.84 2.45
N CYS A 127 -3.89 -10.70 1.46
CA CYS A 127 -5.18 -10.77 0.76
C CYS A 127 -6.33 -11.09 1.71
N GLY A 128 -6.08 -11.93 2.71
CA GLY A 128 -7.09 -12.38 3.68
C GLY A 128 -7.41 -11.36 4.78
N TYR A 129 -6.47 -10.49 5.14
CA TYR A 129 -6.56 -9.66 6.36
C TYR A 129 -6.34 -8.16 6.14
N GLY A 130 -5.43 -7.76 5.24
CA GLY A 130 -5.00 -6.36 5.07
C GLY A 130 -5.38 -5.70 3.75
N CYS A 131 -5.69 -6.49 2.72
CA CYS A 131 -6.08 -5.97 1.43
C CYS A 131 -7.37 -5.12 1.54
N PRO A 132 -7.36 -3.86 1.05
CA PRO A 132 -8.52 -3.00 1.04
C PRO A 132 -9.80 -3.71 0.58
N GLN A 133 -9.79 -4.27 -0.63
CA GLN A 133 -10.95 -4.95 -1.19
C GLN A 133 -11.59 -5.96 -0.21
N THR A 134 -10.76 -6.78 0.45
CA THR A 134 -11.24 -7.79 1.40
C THR A 134 -11.77 -7.16 2.70
N VAL A 135 -11.13 -6.12 3.22
CA VAL A 135 -11.57 -5.42 4.45
C VAL A 135 -12.94 -4.79 4.25
N TRP A 136 -13.13 -4.02 3.17
CA TRP A 136 -14.41 -3.40 2.86
C TRP A 136 -15.48 -4.42 2.49
N THR A 137 -15.18 -5.45 1.71
CA THR A 137 -16.15 -6.53 1.43
C THR A 137 -16.56 -7.25 2.71
N ASP A 138 -15.65 -7.57 3.63
CA ASP A 138 -16.00 -8.24 4.89
C ASP A 138 -16.89 -7.35 5.79
N LEU A 139 -16.67 -6.03 5.80
CA LEU A 139 -17.57 -5.06 6.45
C LEU A 139 -18.97 -5.04 5.80
N PHE A 140 -19.04 -4.96 4.47
CA PHE A 140 -20.31 -4.93 3.73
C PHE A 140 -21.10 -6.22 3.94
N MET A 141 -20.40 -7.36 4.00
CA MET A 141 -20.96 -8.67 4.30
C MET A 141 -21.47 -8.78 5.74
N LEU A 142 -20.81 -8.12 6.71
CA LEU A 142 -21.34 -8.02 8.07
C LEU A 142 -22.66 -7.26 8.08
N VAL A 143 -22.72 -6.10 7.42
CA VAL A 143 -23.93 -5.27 7.38
C VAL A 143 -25.07 -6.01 6.68
N GLU A 144 -24.79 -6.63 5.53
CA GLU A 144 -25.74 -7.47 4.80
C GLU A 144 -26.26 -8.62 5.67
N ARG A 145 -25.38 -9.28 6.42
CA ARG A 145 -25.76 -10.36 7.34
C ARG A 145 -26.58 -9.86 8.52
N TYR A 146 -26.28 -8.67 9.03
CA TYR A 146 -27.02 -8.07 10.14
C TYR A 146 -28.46 -7.73 9.74
N ILE A 147 -28.66 -7.19 8.53
CA ILE A 147 -29.98 -6.76 8.03
C ILE A 147 -30.78 -7.93 7.44
N GLN A 148 -30.16 -8.77 6.60
CA GLN A 148 -30.85 -9.82 5.84
C GLN A 148 -30.82 -11.20 6.52
N GLY A 149 -29.93 -11.39 7.50
CA GLY A 149 -29.71 -12.66 8.19
C GLY A 149 -28.53 -13.48 7.63
N ASP A 150 -28.33 -14.68 8.20
CA ASP A 150 -27.25 -15.57 7.78
C ASP A 150 -27.55 -16.24 6.42
N ARG A 151 -26.60 -17.03 5.90
CA ARG A 151 -26.62 -17.67 4.57
C ARG A 151 -28.00 -18.13 4.09
N ASN A 152 -28.67 -19.02 4.83
CA ASN A 152 -29.95 -19.60 4.39
C ASN A 152 -31.08 -18.58 4.30
N ALA A 153 -31.09 -17.57 5.18
CA ALA A 153 -32.06 -16.47 5.13
C ALA A 153 -31.84 -15.62 3.87
N ARG A 154 -30.57 -15.31 3.54
CA ARG A 154 -30.22 -14.55 2.33
C ARG A 154 -30.53 -15.30 1.04
N VAL A 155 -30.23 -16.59 0.97
CA VAL A 155 -30.59 -17.43 -0.19
C VAL A 155 -32.11 -17.44 -0.39
N ARG A 156 -32.87 -17.64 0.69
CA ARG A 156 -34.35 -17.62 0.63
C ARG A 156 -34.87 -16.25 0.22
N LEU A 157 -34.31 -15.16 0.75
CA LEU A 157 -34.69 -13.79 0.42
C LEU A 157 -34.42 -13.46 -1.05
N ASP A 158 -33.30 -13.93 -1.60
CA ASP A 158 -32.95 -13.67 -3.00
C ASP A 158 -33.91 -14.42 -3.94
N GLN A 159 -34.23 -15.67 -3.60
CA GLN A 159 -35.16 -16.52 -4.37
C GLN A 159 -36.64 -16.17 -4.17
N SER A 160 -37.00 -15.40 -3.12
CA SER A 160 -38.39 -15.03 -2.88
C SER A 160 -38.88 -13.98 -3.87
N LYS A 161 -40.20 -13.92 -4.08
CA LYS A 161 -40.86 -12.82 -4.80
C LYS A 161 -40.58 -11.46 -4.13
N TRP A 162 -40.77 -10.38 -4.87
CA TRP A 162 -40.67 -9.01 -4.34
C TRP A 162 -41.81 -8.74 -3.34
N THR A 163 -41.52 -8.96 -2.06
CA THR A 163 -42.37 -8.58 -0.93
C THR A 163 -41.88 -7.28 -0.29
N PHE A 164 -42.71 -6.64 0.55
CA PHE A 164 -42.28 -5.47 1.32
C PHE A 164 -41.03 -5.77 2.19
N GLU A 165 -40.99 -6.95 2.81
CA GLU A 165 -39.82 -7.39 3.59
C GLU A 165 -38.55 -7.45 2.73
N LYS A 166 -38.64 -8.02 1.51
CA LYS A 166 -37.51 -8.07 0.57
C LYS A 166 -37.07 -6.67 0.16
N PHE A 167 -38.01 -5.81 -0.22
CA PHE A 167 -37.74 -4.44 -0.62
C PHE A 167 -37.05 -3.65 0.50
N TRP A 168 -37.59 -3.71 1.73
CA TRP A 168 -37.00 -3.03 2.89
C TRP A 168 -35.61 -3.56 3.24
N LYS A 169 -35.42 -4.88 3.33
CA LYS A 169 -34.13 -5.48 3.68
C LYS A 169 -33.04 -5.17 2.64
N ILE A 170 -33.37 -5.27 1.36
CA ILE A 170 -32.43 -4.93 0.28
C ILE A 170 -32.16 -3.44 0.29
N GLY A 171 -33.20 -2.59 0.32
CA GLY A 171 -33.05 -1.13 0.36
C GLY A 171 -32.21 -0.64 1.53
N ALA A 172 -32.47 -1.12 2.76
CA ALA A 172 -31.70 -0.80 3.95
C ALA A 172 -30.23 -1.27 3.82
N THR A 173 -29.98 -2.42 3.20
CA THR A 173 -28.61 -2.91 2.94
C THR A 173 -27.86 -1.97 2.01
N HIS A 174 -28.46 -1.58 0.88
CA HIS A 174 -27.82 -0.67 -0.07
C HIS A 174 -27.63 0.73 0.51
N LEU A 175 -28.61 1.24 1.28
CA LEU A 175 -28.47 2.53 1.97
C LEU A 175 -27.30 2.50 2.95
N ALA A 176 -27.15 1.43 3.74
CA ALA A 176 -26.03 1.27 4.65
C ALA A 176 -24.69 1.15 3.91
N TRP A 177 -24.64 0.43 2.79
CA TRP A 177 -23.44 0.36 1.95
C TRP A 177 -23.06 1.71 1.35
N ILE A 178 -24.02 2.49 0.87
CA ILE A 178 -23.79 3.85 0.36
C ILE A 178 -23.27 4.75 1.48
N ALA A 179 -23.87 4.70 2.67
CA ALA A 179 -23.39 5.46 3.83
C ALA A 179 -21.93 5.13 4.19
N ILE A 180 -21.57 3.84 4.23
CA ILE A 180 -20.19 3.40 4.49
C ILE A 180 -19.25 3.82 3.36
N ALA A 181 -19.70 3.72 2.11
CA ALA A 181 -18.91 4.13 0.95
C ALA A 181 -18.68 5.65 0.92
N MET A 182 -19.68 6.46 1.28
CA MET A 182 -19.55 7.92 1.45
C MET A 182 -18.59 8.26 2.58
N ALA A 183 -18.69 7.59 3.73
CA ALA A 183 -17.73 7.77 4.81
C ALA A 183 -16.30 7.36 4.39
N THR A 184 -16.17 6.34 3.55
CA THR A 184 -14.87 5.89 3.01
C THR A 184 -14.28 6.92 2.05
N GLY A 185 -15.06 7.41 1.09
CA GLY A 185 -14.63 8.43 0.13
C GLY A 185 -14.37 9.79 0.79
N GLY A 186 -15.22 10.19 1.73
CA GLY A 186 -15.04 11.39 2.55
C GLY A 186 -13.75 11.35 3.36
N ALA A 187 -13.49 10.22 4.04
CA ALA A 187 -12.26 10.04 4.81
C ALA A 187 -10.98 10.15 3.97
N PHE A 188 -11.00 9.70 2.71
CA PHE A 188 -9.85 9.84 1.81
C PHE A 188 -9.48 11.32 1.61
N VAL A 189 -10.49 12.18 1.40
CA VAL A 189 -10.27 13.62 1.20
C VAL A 189 -9.64 14.28 2.42
N LEU A 190 -9.91 13.77 3.63
CA LEU A 190 -9.30 14.26 4.87
C LEU A 190 -7.77 14.07 4.90
N TYR A 191 -7.20 13.18 4.08
CA TYR A 191 -5.74 13.06 3.97
C TYR A 191 -5.11 14.15 3.09
N PHE A 192 -5.91 14.93 2.36
CA PHE A 192 -5.44 15.95 1.41
C PHE A 192 -5.89 17.38 1.76
N ASN A 193 -6.81 17.52 2.71
CA ASN A 193 -7.36 18.79 3.17
C ASN A 193 -7.50 18.74 4.69
N ASP A 194 -7.40 19.88 5.36
CA ASP A 194 -7.62 19.96 6.81
C ASP A 194 -8.99 19.35 7.19
N ALA A 195 -8.95 18.30 8.03
CA ALA A 195 -10.11 17.44 8.25
C ALA A 195 -11.34 18.17 8.85
N PRO A 196 -11.20 18.99 9.91
CA PRO A 196 -12.33 19.77 10.42
C PRO A 196 -12.91 20.74 9.39
N THR A 197 -12.04 21.46 8.68
CA THR A 197 -12.46 22.49 7.72
C THR A 197 -13.22 21.88 6.54
N VAL A 198 -12.65 20.86 5.89
CA VAL A 198 -13.26 20.27 4.70
C VAL A 198 -14.59 19.58 4.99
N ILE A 199 -14.77 19.02 6.20
CA ILE A 199 -16.05 18.44 6.60
C ILE A 199 -17.13 19.52 6.68
N VAL A 200 -16.83 20.66 7.31
CA VAL A 200 -17.77 21.79 7.38
C VAL A 200 -18.11 22.26 5.96
N ASP A 201 -17.10 22.49 5.12
CA ASP A 201 -17.29 22.98 3.76
C ASP A 201 -18.14 22.04 2.89
N VAL A 202 -17.98 20.73 3.06
CA VAL A 202 -18.80 19.73 2.34
C VAL A 202 -20.28 19.84 2.74
N PHE A 203 -20.57 19.99 4.04
CA PHE A 203 -21.95 20.08 4.54
C PHE A 203 -22.60 21.45 4.33
N THR A 204 -21.81 22.54 4.24
CA THR A 204 -22.32 23.89 3.95
C THR A 204 -22.44 24.18 2.45
N GLY A 205 -21.92 23.31 1.57
CA GLY A 205 -21.96 23.53 0.12
C GLY A 205 -20.80 24.37 -0.42
N ASN A 206 -19.76 24.61 0.38
CA ASN A 206 -18.63 25.49 0.05
C ASN A 206 -17.39 24.75 -0.45
N ALA A 207 -17.35 23.42 -0.38
CA ALA A 207 -16.19 22.66 -0.82
C ALA A 207 -15.95 22.80 -2.33
N THR A 208 -14.69 22.63 -2.75
CA THR A 208 -14.33 22.71 -4.17
C THR A 208 -14.98 21.56 -4.97
N LEU A 209 -15.18 21.78 -6.28
CA LEU A 209 -15.72 20.74 -7.17
C LEU A 209 -14.85 19.47 -7.14
N ALA A 210 -13.53 19.62 -7.01
CA ALA A 210 -12.59 18.50 -6.91
C ALA A 210 -12.91 17.61 -5.69
N VAL A 211 -13.18 18.21 -4.52
CA VAL A 211 -13.57 17.46 -3.31
C VAL A 211 -14.85 16.65 -3.54
N TYR A 212 -15.91 17.26 -4.08
CA TYR A 212 -17.16 16.55 -4.33
C TYR A 212 -17.00 15.43 -5.36
N VAL A 213 -16.27 15.66 -6.44
CA VAL A 213 -16.01 14.65 -7.48
C VAL A 213 -15.21 13.48 -6.90
N THR A 214 -14.19 13.74 -6.09
CA THR A 214 -13.39 12.69 -5.44
C THR A 214 -14.23 11.87 -4.47
N ILE A 215 -15.05 12.52 -3.62
CA ILE A 215 -15.96 11.81 -2.70
C ILE A 215 -16.93 10.94 -3.49
N ALA A 216 -17.57 11.49 -4.53
CA ALA A 216 -18.54 10.75 -5.35
C ALA A 216 -17.89 9.57 -6.07
N PHE A 217 -16.72 9.76 -6.67
CA PHE A 217 -15.98 8.71 -7.38
C PHE A 217 -15.54 7.58 -6.43
N LEU A 218 -14.99 7.91 -5.27
CA LEU A 218 -14.57 6.92 -4.27
C LEU A 218 -15.75 6.21 -3.61
N THR A 219 -16.86 6.93 -3.39
CA THR A 219 -18.13 6.33 -2.95
C THR A 219 -18.63 5.33 -3.97
N PHE A 220 -18.72 5.73 -5.24
CA PHE A 220 -19.20 4.88 -6.32
C PHE A 220 -18.34 3.63 -6.48
N SER A 221 -17.01 3.80 -6.55
CA SER A 221 -16.07 2.68 -6.69
C SER A 221 -16.10 1.74 -5.48
N THR A 222 -16.12 2.27 -4.25
CA THR A 222 -16.22 1.43 -3.04
C THR A 222 -17.53 0.63 -3.02
N TYR A 223 -18.65 1.29 -3.32
CA TYR A 223 -19.96 0.65 -3.39
C TYR A 223 -20.01 -0.45 -4.47
N LEU A 224 -19.49 -0.18 -5.67
CA LEU A 224 -19.43 -1.13 -6.77
C LEU A 224 -18.53 -2.32 -6.44
N LEU A 225 -17.29 -2.05 -6.02
CA LEU A 225 -16.26 -3.08 -5.84
C LEU A 225 -16.52 -3.92 -4.59
N ALA A 226 -16.79 -3.31 -3.44
CA ALA A 226 -17.01 -4.03 -2.19
C ALA A 226 -18.42 -4.62 -2.08
N GLY A 227 -19.42 -3.94 -2.64
CA GLY A 227 -20.84 -4.34 -2.56
C GLY A 227 -21.27 -5.31 -3.65
N TRP A 228 -20.92 -5.05 -4.91
CA TRP A 228 -21.39 -5.84 -6.06
C TRP A 228 -20.35 -6.83 -6.57
N ALA A 229 -19.13 -6.37 -6.86
CA ALA A 229 -18.09 -7.19 -7.49
C ALA A 229 -17.50 -8.22 -6.52
N ARG A 230 -17.23 -7.84 -5.26
CA ARG A 230 -16.82 -8.74 -4.16
C ARG A 230 -15.69 -9.70 -4.58
N GLU A 231 -15.97 -10.99 -4.64
CA GLU A 231 -15.02 -12.05 -5.01
C GLU A 231 -14.54 -11.95 -6.45
N GLN A 232 -15.32 -11.35 -7.35
CA GLN A 232 -14.93 -11.14 -8.76
C GLN A 232 -13.68 -10.26 -8.87
N VAL A 233 -13.49 -9.31 -7.95
CA VAL A 233 -12.29 -8.49 -7.91
C VAL A 233 -11.06 -9.36 -7.64
N CYS A 234 -11.15 -10.29 -6.68
CA CYS A 234 -10.04 -11.18 -6.36
C CYS A 234 -9.81 -12.23 -7.46
N THR A 235 -10.86 -12.73 -8.11
CA THR A 235 -10.76 -13.79 -9.12
C THR A 235 -10.29 -13.27 -10.49
N TYR A 236 -10.81 -12.12 -10.94
CA TYR A 236 -10.64 -11.66 -12.33
C TYR A 236 -9.90 -10.34 -12.49
N MET A 237 -10.03 -9.39 -11.54
CA MET A 237 -9.43 -8.06 -11.68
C MET A 237 -8.04 -7.97 -11.06
N CYS A 238 -7.87 -8.58 -9.89
CA CYS A 238 -6.64 -8.49 -9.13
C CYS A 238 -5.58 -9.38 -9.77
N PRO A 239 -4.43 -8.85 -10.21
CA PRO A 239 -3.34 -9.68 -10.74
C PRO A 239 -2.60 -10.40 -9.60
N TRP A 240 -2.82 -9.98 -8.36
CA TRP A 240 -2.03 -10.39 -7.21
C TRP A 240 -2.10 -11.88 -6.85
N PRO A 241 -3.25 -12.56 -6.93
CA PRO A 241 -3.29 -13.99 -6.71
C PRO A 241 -2.38 -14.77 -7.66
N ARG A 242 -2.18 -14.30 -8.90
CA ARG A 242 -1.28 -14.93 -9.87
C ARG A 242 0.18 -14.72 -9.49
N PHE A 243 0.56 -13.48 -9.18
CA PHE A 243 1.91 -13.17 -8.69
C PHE A 243 2.23 -13.94 -7.41
N GLN A 244 1.30 -13.96 -6.45
CA GLN A 244 1.49 -14.68 -5.19
C GLN A 244 1.64 -16.19 -5.41
N SER A 245 0.87 -16.82 -6.29
CA SER A 245 1.04 -18.25 -6.61
C SER A 245 2.46 -18.57 -7.10
N ALA A 246 3.08 -17.67 -7.89
CA ALA A 246 4.45 -17.86 -8.37
C ALA A 246 5.51 -17.63 -7.27
N MET A 247 5.17 -16.90 -6.20
CA MET A 247 6.07 -16.59 -5.09
C MET A 247 6.05 -17.61 -3.95
N LEU A 248 5.02 -18.47 -3.90
CA LEU A 248 4.94 -19.56 -2.93
C LEU A 248 6.07 -20.57 -3.16
N ASP A 249 6.52 -21.21 -2.09
CA ASP A 249 7.39 -22.38 -2.12
C ASP A 249 6.81 -23.51 -1.25
N ASP A 250 7.43 -24.69 -1.28
CA ASP A 250 6.95 -25.88 -0.55
C ASP A 250 6.98 -25.72 0.98
N GLU A 251 7.66 -24.68 1.48
CA GLU A 251 7.77 -24.31 2.89
C GLU A 251 6.89 -23.09 3.25
N SER A 252 6.17 -22.48 2.31
CA SER A 252 5.23 -21.39 2.57
C SER A 252 3.99 -21.90 3.33
N LEU A 253 3.57 -21.17 4.36
CA LEU A 253 2.35 -21.51 5.09
C LEU A 253 1.11 -21.06 4.31
N ILE A 254 0.36 -22.02 3.78
CA ILE A 254 -0.88 -21.81 3.05
C ILE A 254 -2.03 -22.52 3.75
N VAL A 255 -3.27 -22.14 3.45
CA VAL A 255 -4.43 -22.87 3.96
C VAL A 255 -4.55 -24.17 3.18
N THR A 256 -4.43 -25.31 3.88
CA THR A 256 -4.35 -26.64 3.30
C THR A 256 -5.37 -27.58 3.95
N TYR A 257 -6.01 -28.40 3.12
CA TYR A 257 -6.80 -29.55 3.55
C TYR A 257 -5.91 -30.80 3.63
N GLU A 258 -5.92 -31.47 4.78
CA GLU A 258 -5.07 -32.63 5.08
C GLU A 258 -5.66 -33.91 4.46
N GLY A 259 -5.51 -34.07 3.15
CA GLY A 259 -6.11 -35.17 2.38
C GLY A 259 -5.75 -36.57 2.87
N TRP A 260 -4.51 -36.77 3.35
CA TRP A 260 -4.03 -38.05 3.90
C TRP A 260 -4.84 -38.57 5.10
N ARG A 261 -5.54 -37.67 5.80
CA ARG A 261 -6.40 -38.00 6.95
C ARG A 261 -7.88 -37.82 6.63
N GLY A 262 -8.20 -36.90 5.71
CA GLY A 262 -9.55 -36.53 5.36
C GLY A 262 -10.23 -37.51 4.41
N GLU A 263 -9.46 -38.15 3.52
CA GLU A 263 -9.97 -39.04 2.47
C GLU A 263 -9.89 -40.52 2.89
N ALA A 264 -10.77 -41.40 2.40
CA ALA A 264 -11.90 -41.14 1.51
C ALA A 264 -13.07 -40.47 2.27
N ARG A 265 -13.46 -39.26 1.85
CA ARG A 265 -14.51 -38.49 2.53
C ARG A 265 -15.89 -39.10 2.32
N GLY A 266 -16.74 -39.03 3.34
CA GLY A 266 -18.11 -39.56 3.23
C GLY A 266 -18.98 -39.22 4.42
N PRO A 267 -20.31 -39.38 4.29
CA PRO A 267 -21.24 -39.09 5.38
C PRO A 267 -20.96 -39.98 6.60
N LEU A 268 -21.02 -39.38 7.79
CA LEU A 268 -20.78 -40.09 9.04
C LEU A 268 -21.85 -41.17 9.29
N LYS A 269 -21.48 -42.44 9.19
CA LYS A 269 -22.35 -43.58 9.56
C LYS A 269 -22.20 -43.87 11.06
N ARG A 270 -23.04 -43.26 11.88
CA ARG A 270 -23.00 -43.33 13.37
C ARG A 270 -23.01 -44.73 13.99
N LYS A 271 -23.35 -45.80 13.27
CA LYS A 271 -23.60 -47.13 13.87
C LYS A 271 -22.34 -47.82 14.42
N ASN A 272 -21.12 -47.43 14.03
CA ASN A 272 -19.90 -48.19 14.33
C ASN A 272 -18.71 -47.34 14.80
N LEU A 273 -18.92 -46.16 15.39
CA LEU A 273 -17.79 -45.29 15.78
C LEU A 273 -17.59 -45.26 17.29
N THR A 274 -16.55 -45.98 17.74
CA THR A 274 -15.99 -45.82 19.08
C THR A 274 -15.14 -44.55 19.11
N ARG A 275 -15.13 -43.81 20.23
CA ARG A 275 -14.37 -42.55 20.35
C ARG A 275 -12.88 -42.81 20.13
N GLY A 276 -12.35 -42.36 18.99
CA GLY A 276 -10.92 -42.47 18.64
C GLY A 276 -10.59 -43.43 17.49
N GLU A 277 -11.57 -44.16 16.94
CA GLU A 277 -11.37 -44.94 15.71
C GLU A 277 -11.35 -44.04 14.47
N VAL A 278 -10.39 -44.27 13.59
CA VAL A 278 -10.39 -43.69 12.24
C VAL A 278 -11.51 -44.40 11.47
N PRO A 279 -12.58 -43.72 11.03
CA PRO A 279 -13.62 -44.38 10.28
C PRO A 279 -13.08 -44.86 8.94
N GLU A 280 -13.70 -45.89 8.36
CA GLU A 280 -13.41 -46.31 6.97
C GLU A 280 -13.55 -45.13 5.98
N THR A 281 -14.43 -44.18 6.31
CA THR A 281 -14.47 -42.86 5.69
C THR A 281 -13.50 -41.96 6.46
N GLY A 282 -12.53 -41.32 5.81
CA GLY A 282 -11.59 -40.41 6.46
C GLY A 282 -12.27 -39.32 7.31
N HIS A 283 -11.49 -38.52 8.04
CA HIS A 283 -12.05 -37.55 9.00
C HIS A 283 -12.96 -36.47 8.35
N CYS A 284 -12.95 -36.32 7.02
CA CYS A 284 -13.88 -35.44 6.33
C CYS A 284 -15.26 -36.09 6.17
N ILE A 285 -16.23 -35.58 6.92
CA ILE A 285 -17.62 -36.08 6.88
C ILE A 285 -18.49 -35.51 5.74
N ASP A 286 -17.88 -34.90 4.72
CA ASP A 286 -18.53 -34.25 3.57
C ASP A 286 -19.65 -33.22 3.92
N CYS A 287 -19.53 -32.52 5.05
CA CYS A 287 -20.55 -31.55 5.51
C CYS A 287 -20.60 -30.22 4.70
N ARG A 288 -19.60 -29.98 3.84
CA ARG A 288 -19.38 -28.73 3.08
C ARG A 288 -19.34 -27.44 3.93
N ALA A 289 -19.11 -27.53 5.24
CA ALA A 289 -19.05 -26.36 6.12
C ALA A 289 -17.93 -25.38 5.72
N CYS A 290 -16.75 -25.91 5.36
CA CYS A 290 -15.61 -25.14 4.85
C CYS A 290 -15.92 -24.34 3.58
N VAL A 291 -16.69 -24.94 2.65
CA VAL A 291 -17.13 -24.30 1.40
C VAL A 291 -18.14 -23.20 1.70
N ASN A 292 -19.10 -23.48 2.58
CA ASN A 292 -20.20 -22.56 2.90
C ASN A 292 -19.75 -21.28 3.62
N VAL A 293 -18.58 -21.27 4.28
CA VAL A 293 -18.01 -20.07 4.94
C VAL A 293 -17.01 -19.33 4.06
N CYS A 294 -16.62 -19.90 2.92
CA CYS A 294 -15.61 -19.33 2.05
C CYS A 294 -16.15 -18.06 1.37
N PRO A 295 -15.49 -16.89 1.53
CA PRO A 295 -15.93 -15.65 0.90
C PRO A 295 -15.79 -15.67 -0.63
N THR A 296 -14.89 -16.49 -1.17
CA THR A 296 -14.69 -16.65 -2.62
C THR A 296 -15.39 -17.87 -3.21
N GLY A 297 -16.14 -18.62 -2.40
CA GLY A 297 -16.97 -19.75 -2.86
C GLY A 297 -16.21 -21.01 -3.26
N ILE A 298 -14.89 -21.07 -3.03
CA ILE A 298 -14.07 -22.24 -3.38
C ILE A 298 -14.26 -23.44 -2.44
N ASP A 299 -13.91 -24.62 -2.94
CA ASP A 299 -13.85 -25.86 -2.18
C ASP A 299 -12.39 -26.21 -1.83
N ILE A 300 -11.99 -25.91 -0.59
CA ILE A 300 -10.60 -26.11 -0.11
C ILE A 300 -10.10 -27.56 -0.21
N ARG A 301 -11.01 -28.52 -0.43
CA ARG A 301 -10.67 -29.94 -0.57
C ARG A 301 -10.12 -30.27 -1.95
N ASP A 302 -10.29 -29.38 -2.93
CA ASP A 302 -9.76 -29.53 -4.29
C ASP A 302 -8.30 -29.02 -4.38
N GLY A 303 -7.69 -28.67 -3.25
CA GLY A 303 -6.30 -28.22 -3.16
C GLY A 303 -6.13 -26.71 -3.22
N LEU A 304 -4.93 -26.27 -3.61
CA LEU A 304 -4.59 -24.85 -3.69
C LEU A 304 -5.22 -24.21 -4.93
N GLN A 305 -6.15 -23.31 -4.72
CA GLN A 305 -6.87 -22.59 -5.78
C GLN A 305 -6.48 -21.13 -5.83
N MET A 306 -6.47 -20.54 -7.03
CA MET A 306 -6.02 -19.16 -7.24
C MET A 306 -6.97 -18.12 -6.62
N GLU A 307 -8.20 -18.49 -6.31
CA GLU A 307 -9.20 -17.62 -5.70
C GLU A 307 -9.14 -17.64 -4.17
N CYS A 308 -8.34 -18.54 -3.57
CA CYS A 308 -8.18 -18.59 -2.13
C CYS A 308 -7.48 -17.32 -1.62
N ILE A 309 -8.15 -16.53 -0.79
CA ILE A 309 -7.54 -15.32 -0.18
C ILE A 309 -6.77 -15.62 1.12
N GLY A 310 -6.62 -16.88 1.53
CA GLY A 310 -5.88 -17.22 2.76
C GLY A 310 -6.50 -16.68 4.06
N CYS A 311 -7.82 -16.54 4.12
CA CYS A 311 -8.52 -15.95 5.27
C CYS A 311 -8.69 -16.89 6.48
N GLY A 312 -8.51 -18.20 6.31
CA GLY A 312 -8.61 -19.19 7.39
C GLY A 312 -10.02 -19.47 7.94
N LEU A 313 -11.08 -18.87 7.40
CA LEU A 313 -12.46 -19.09 7.89
C LEU A 313 -12.92 -20.54 7.75
N CYS A 314 -12.43 -21.25 6.73
CA CYS A 314 -12.67 -22.68 6.55
C CYS A 314 -12.04 -23.54 7.66
N ILE A 315 -10.94 -23.09 8.29
CA ILE A 315 -10.31 -23.77 9.42
C ILE A 315 -11.23 -23.70 10.63
N ASP A 316 -11.70 -22.50 10.98
CA ASP A 316 -12.64 -22.31 12.10
C ASP A 316 -13.91 -23.15 11.90
N ALA A 317 -14.49 -23.11 10.70
CA ALA A 317 -15.71 -23.87 10.39
C ALA A 317 -15.50 -25.39 10.41
N CYS A 318 -14.33 -25.86 9.96
CA CYS A 318 -14.01 -27.28 9.99
C CYS A 318 -13.78 -27.76 11.42
N ASN A 319 -13.03 -27.00 12.22
CA ASN A 319 -12.77 -27.32 13.63
C ASN A 319 -14.07 -27.36 14.45
N ASP A 320 -15.00 -26.43 14.22
CA ASP A 320 -16.33 -26.46 14.82
C ASP A 320 -17.12 -27.75 14.52
N ILE A 321 -16.93 -28.35 13.33
CA ILE A 321 -17.55 -29.63 12.97
C ILE A 321 -16.78 -30.79 13.60
N MET A 322 -15.45 -30.78 13.54
CA MET A 322 -14.60 -31.81 14.14
C MET A 322 -14.90 -31.97 15.64
N ASP A 323 -15.05 -30.86 16.36
CA ASP A 323 -15.40 -30.86 17.79
C ASP A 323 -16.78 -31.50 18.04
N LYS A 324 -17.77 -31.22 17.20
CA LYS A 324 -19.13 -31.75 17.34
C LYS A 324 -19.21 -33.25 17.07
N VAL A 325 -18.39 -33.77 16.17
CA VAL A 325 -18.34 -35.20 15.85
C VAL A 325 -17.34 -35.96 16.72
N GLY A 326 -16.48 -35.25 17.45
CA GLY A 326 -15.46 -35.83 18.33
C GLY A 326 -14.18 -36.27 17.61
N PHE A 327 -13.90 -35.71 16.43
CA PHE A 327 -12.67 -35.96 15.68
C PHE A 327 -11.57 -34.94 16.02
N PRO A 328 -10.28 -35.29 15.83
CA PRO A 328 -9.19 -34.34 16.03
C PRO A 328 -9.33 -33.12 15.12
N ARG A 329 -9.06 -31.94 15.69
CA ARG A 329 -9.02 -30.66 14.96
C ARG A 329 -7.99 -30.65 13.82
N ASP A 330 -8.03 -29.57 13.07
CA ASP A 330 -7.08 -29.17 12.02
C ASP A 330 -7.06 -30.11 10.81
N LEU A 331 -8.23 -30.55 10.39
CA LEU A 331 -8.38 -31.20 9.08
C LEU A 331 -8.17 -30.19 7.93
N VAL A 332 -8.47 -28.92 8.18
CA VAL A 332 -7.99 -27.78 7.39
C VAL A 332 -7.11 -26.95 8.31
N ARG A 333 -5.92 -26.55 7.88
CA ARG A 333 -5.00 -25.72 8.69
C ARG A 333 -4.08 -24.87 7.84
N PHE A 334 -3.36 -23.94 8.47
CA PHE A 334 -2.18 -23.35 7.84
C PHE A 334 -1.03 -24.34 7.90
N ASP A 335 -0.55 -24.74 6.73
CA ASP A 335 0.54 -25.69 6.59
C ASP A 335 1.30 -25.47 5.29
N SER A 336 2.52 -26.01 5.21
CA SER A 336 3.28 -26.03 3.98
C SER A 336 3.13 -27.35 3.25
N VAL A 337 3.28 -27.35 1.92
CA VAL A 337 3.17 -28.56 1.09
C VAL A 337 4.12 -29.64 1.59
N GLN A 338 5.36 -29.28 1.92
CA GLN A 338 6.34 -30.19 2.49
C GLN A 338 5.87 -30.81 3.83
N ASN A 339 5.32 -30.00 4.73
CA ASN A 339 4.87 -30.49 6.03
C ASN A 339 3.64 -31.39 5.90
N THR A 340 2.72 -31.09 4.98
CA THR A 340 1.58 -31.96 4.67
C THR A 340 2.06 -33.34 4.21
N GLN A 341 3.06 -33.39 3.33
CA GLN A 341 3.68 -34.65 2.88
C GLN A 341 4.39 -35.40 4.02
N LEU A 342 5.12 -34.69 4.89
CA LEU A 342 5.76 -35.30 6.06
C LEU A 342 4.73 -35.88 7.04
N ARG A 343 3.60 -35.20 7.27
CA ARG A 343 2.51 -35.70 8.12
C ARG A 343 1.85 -36.95 7.53
N ALA A 344 1.63 -36.96 6.21
CA ALA A 344 1.10 -38.14 5.51
C ALA A 344 2.00 -39.38 5.70
N GLN A 345 3.30 -39.17 5.90
CA GLN A 345 4.29 -40.22 6.15
C GLN A 345 4.52 -40.50 7.66
N GLY A 346 3.78 -39.84 8.55
CA GLY A 346 3.98 -39.94 10.01
C GLY A 346 5.30 -39.34 10.51
N LYS A 347 5.97 -38.50 9.73
CA LYS A 347 7.25 -37.87 10.07
C LYS A 347 7.06 -36.57 10.83
N ALA A 348 8.08 -36.19 11.60
CA ALA A 348 8.12 -34.91 12.30
C ALA A 348 8.12 -33.73 11.31
N THR A 349 7.25 -32.76 11.55
CA THR A 349 7.16 -31.52 10.77
C THR A 349 7.99 -30.40 11.37
N ARG A 350 8.48 -29.48 10.52
CA ARG A 350 9.19 -28.28 10.98
C ARG A 350 8.76 -27.07 10.16
N VAL A 351 8.54 -25.94 10.81
CA VAL A 351 8.28 -24.66 10.13
C VAL A 351 9.61 -23.90 10.05
N ARG A 352 10.16 -23.79 8.85
CA ARG A 352 11.43 -23.09 8.62
C ARG A 352 11.18 -21.66 8.15
N ILE A 353 11.22 -20.73 9.09
CA ILE A 353 11.10 -19.28 8.82
C ILE A 353 12.39 -18.74 8.20
N ILE A 354 13.56 -19.20 8.66
CA ILE A 354 14.87 -18.76 8.18
C ILE A 354 15.35 -19.70 7.07
N ARG A 355 15.23 -19.26 5.81
CA ARG A 355 15.65 -19.98 4.59
C ARG A 355 16.24 -19.01 3.57
N PRO A 356 17.02 -19.48 2.57
CA PRO A 356 17.74 -18.59 1.65
C PRO A 356 16.88 -17.49 1.02
N ARG A 357 15.65 -17.82 0.60
CA ARG A 357 14.69 -16.87 0.03
C ARG A 357 14.24 -15.79 1.03
N THR A 358 13.92 -16.17 2.27
CA THR A 358 13.46 -15.21 3.29
C THR A 358 14.60 -14.34 3.78
N ILE A 359 15.82 -14.89 3.89
CA ILE A 359 17.04 -14.14 4.17
C ILE A 359 17.30 -13.12 3.05
N PHE A 360 17.15 -13.50 1.79
CA PHE A 360 17.35 -12.60 0.66
C PHE A 360 16.40 -11.40 0.72
N TYR A 361 15.09 -11.63 0.89
CA TYR A 361 14.13 -10.52 1.01
C TYR A 361 14.35 -9.68 2.26
N ALA A 362 14.67 -10.31 3.40
CA ALA A 362 14.98 -9.57 4.63
C ALA A 362 16.25 -8.73 4.50
N ALA A 363 17.29 -9.24 3.82
CA ALA A 363 18.53 -8.53 3.56
C ALA A 363 18.28 -7.30 2.68
N ILE A 364 17.58 -7.44 1.56
CA ILE A 364 17.25 -6.31 0.69
C ILE A 364 16.39 -5.29 1.45
N LEU A 365 15.37 -5.74 2.18
CA LEU A 365 14.53 -4.85 2.99
C LEU A 365 15.37 -4.07 4.00
N THR A 366 16.32 -4.73 4.67
CA THR A 366 17.24 -4.09 5.63
C THR A 366 18.16 -3.07 4.95
N VAL A 367 18.70 -3.40 3.78
CA VAL A 367 19.54 -2.48 3.00
C VAL A 367 18.75 -1.24 2.60
N VAL A 368 17.57 -1.41 2.01
CA VAL A 368 16.72 -0.28 1.59
C VAL A 368 16.32 0.57 2.80
N ALA A 369 15.89 -0.06 3.89
CA ALA A 369 15.54 0.64 5.13
C ALA A 369 16.74 1.42 5.71
N SER A 370 17.94 0.85 5.66
CA SER A 370 19.16 1.51 6.15
C SER A 370 19.55 2.71 5.29
N VAL A 371 19.50 2.59 3.95
CA VAL A 371 19.76 3.70 3.02
C VAL A 371 18.76 4.83 3.24
N MET A 372 17.48 4.49 3.39
CA MET A 372 16.41 5.44 3.64
C MET A 372 16.56 6.16 4.97
N MET A 373 16.86 5.40 6.04
CA MET A 373 17.11 5.97 7.37
C MET A 373 18.34 6.87 7.36
N PHE A 374 19.42 6.44 6.69
CA PHE A 374 20.63 7.24 6.54
C PHE A 374 20.35 8.54 5.78
N GLY A 375 19.60 8.49 4.68
CA GLY A 375 19.17 9.68 3.94
C GLY A 375 18.37 10.63 4.83
N LEU A 376 17.41 10.10 5.60
CA LEU A 376 16.57 10.91 6.48
C LEU A 376 17.37 11.61 7.59
N LEU A 377 18.35 10.92 8.17
CA LEU A 377 19.21 11.47 9.23
C LEU A 377 20.23 12.49 8.72
N ASN A 378 20.67 12.38 7.46
CA ASN A 378 21.65 13.28 6.84
C ASN A 378 20.98 14.27 5.86
N ARG A 379 19.68 14.49 6.02
CA ARG A 379 18.90 15.40 5.20
C ARG A 379 19.39 16.84 5.39
N SER A 380 19.71 17.52 4.29
CA SER A 380 20.05 18.95 4.33
C SER A 380 18.81 19.80 4.65
N VAL A 381 18.99 20.73 5.59
CA VAL A 381 17.96 21.69 6.03
C VAL A 381 17.98 22.98 5.20
N LEU A 382 19.11 23.24 4.52
CA LEU A 382 19.34 24.34 3.59
C LEU A 382 19.48 23.77 2.18
N GLU A 383 18.88 24.45 1.20
CA GLU A 383 19.11 24.12 -0.22
C GLU A 383 19.26 25.42 -1.02
N LEU A 384 20.34 25.50 -1.79
CA LEU A 384 20.68 26.64 -2.66
C LEU A 384 20.46 26.24 -4.12
N ASN A 385 19.67 27.04 -4.84
CA ASN A 385 19.48 26.87 -6.28
C ASN A 385 19.66 28.21 -6.99
N VAL A 386 20.57 28.26 -7.97
CA VAL A 386 20.89 29.48 -8.71
C VAL A 386 20.43 29.36 -10.16
N LEU A 387 19.51 30.23 -10.55
CA LEU A 387 18.99 30.33 -11.91
C LEU A 387 19.67 31.50 -12.63
N ARG A 388 20.51 31.23 -13.63
CA ARG A 388 21.12 32.26 -14.47
C ARG A 388 20.12 32.84 -15.46
N ASP A 389 20.12 34.16 -15.62
CA ASP A 389 19.35 34.85 -16.65
C ASP A 389 19.88 34.45 -18.04
N ARG A 390 18.99 34.03 -18.94
CA ARG A 390 19.36 33.59 -20.30
C ARG A 390 19.15 34.66 -21.38
N ASN A 391 18.44 35.74 -21.06
CA ASN A 391 18.15 36.82 -21.99
C ASN A 391 18.04 38.17 -21.26
N PRO A 392 19.04 39.08 -21.40
CA PRO A 392 20.33 38.88 -22.07
C PRO A 392 21.27 37.96 -21.26
N LEU A 393 22.25 37.33 -21.93
CA LEU A 393 23.27 36.51 -21.25
C LEU A 393 24.22 37.37 -20.39
N PHE A 394 24.58 38.54 -20.88
CA PHE A 394 25.37 39.54 -20.18
C PHE A 394 25.03 40.94 -20.69
N VAL A 395 25.33 41.97 -19.91
CA VAL A 395 25.16 43.38 -20.28
C VAL A 395 26.45 44.12 -20.00
N THR A 396 26.95 44.89 -20.98
CA THR A 396 28.10 45.78 -20.78
C THR A 396 27.63 47.08 -20.13
N LEU A 397 28.28 47.47 -19.03
CA LEU A 397 28.05 48.69 -18.28
C LEU A 397 28.82 49.87 -18.90
N SER A 398 28.50 51.09 -18.46
CA SER A 398 29.10 52.32 -19.00
C SER A 398 30.58 52.51 -18.64
N ASP A 399 31.05 51.84 -17.59
CA ASP A 399 32.45 51.77 -17.15
C ASP A 399 33.27 50.72 -17.91
N GLY A 400 32.62 49.88 -18.73
CA GLY A 400 33.25 48.80 -19.49
C GLY A 400 33.11 47.42 -18.85
N ASP A 401 32.58 47.33 -17.62
CA ASP A 401 32.37 46.06 -16.94
C ASP A 401 31.26 45.25 -17.60
N VAL A 402 31.33 43.93 -17.43
CA VAL A 402 30.30 43.00 -17.89
C VAL A 402 29.47 42.58 -16.69
N ARG A 403 28.15 42.59 -16.82
CA ARG A 403 27.22 42.23 -15.74
C ARG A 403 26.34 41.04 -16.12
N ASN A 404 26.27 40.06 -15.23
CA ASN A 404 25.39 38.90 -15.34
C ASN A 404 24.27 38.98 -14.29
N GLY A 405 23.09 38.47 -14.64
CA GLY A 405 21.94 38.37 -13.74
C GLY A 405 21.70 36.93 -13.29
N TYR A 406 21.41 36.76 -12.01
CA TYR A 406 21.08 35.49 -11.39
C TYR A 406 19.86 35.66 -10.49
N THR A 407 19.05 34.61 -10.38
CA THR A 407 18.02 34.48 -9.35
C THR A 407 18.46 33.38 -8.40
N VAL A 408 18.89 33.80 -7.22
CA VAL A 408 19.28 32.90 -6.13
C VAL A 408 18.04 32.53 -5.34
N LYS A 409 17.72 31.24 -5.30
CA LYS A 409 16.63 30.68 -4.52
C LYS A 409 17.21 29.93 -3.33
N LEU A 410 16.84 30.39 -2.14
CA LEU A 410 17.22 29.79 -0.87
C LEU A 410 16.02 29.15 -0.22
N LEU A 411 16.12 27.86 0.02
CA LEU A 411 15.07 27.12 0.69
C LEU A 411 15.45 26.91 2.16
N ASN A 412 14.65 27.52 3.05
CA ASN A 412 14.71 27.27 4.49
C ASN A 412 13.73 26.16 4.85
N LYS A 413 14.23 24.97 5.21
CA LYS A 413 13.41 23.83 5.68
C LYS A 413 13.25 23.80 7.21
N GLU A 414 13.73 24.83 7.91
CA GLU A 414 13.55 24.98 9.35
C GLU A 414 12.29 25.81 9.67
N GLN A 415 11.76 25.57 10.87
CA GLN A 415 10.55 26.20 11.39
C GLN A 415 10.80 27.57 12.04
N SER A 416 12.04 28.07 11.99
CA SER A 416 12.40 29.42 12.43
C SER A 416 12.83 30.30 11.26
N LEU A 417 12.64 31.62 11.41
CA LEU A 417 13.27 32.60 10.52
C LEU A 417 14.79 32.39 10.58
N LYS A 418 15.44 32.34 9.41
CA LYS A 418 16.89 32.17 9.31
C LYS A 418 17.50 33.27 8.46
N THR A 419 18.72 33.66 8.84
CA THR A 419 19.53 34.63 8.11
C THR A 419 20.73 33.92 7.51
N TYR A 420 20.82 33.96 6.19
CA TYR A 420 21.87 33.31 5.44
C TYR A 420 22.82 34.34 4.83
N GLU A 421 24.13 34.13 4.98
CA GLU A 421 25.15 34.96 4.36
C GLU A 421 25.47 34.42 2.95
N LEU A 422 25.28 35.23 1.91
CA LEU A 422 25.63 34.89 0.52
C LEU A 422 27.01 35.47 0.16
N THR A 423 27.88 34.60 -0.34
CA THR A 423 29.24 34.94 -0.80
C THR A 423 29.51 34.34 -2.18
N VAL A 424 30.50 34.89 -2.86
CA VAL A 424 30.94 34.47 -4.19
C VAL A 424 32.42 34.14 -4.14
N SER A 425 32.82 33.00 -4.69
CA SER A 425 34.20 32.54 -4.81
C SER A 425 34.53 32.17 -6.26
N GLY A 426 35.82 32.24 -6.62
CA GLY A 426 36.30 31.85 -7.96
C GLY A 426 36.21 32.91 -9.05
N LEU A 427 35.70 34.11 -8.75
CA LEU A 427 35.65 35.25 -9.67
C LEU A 427 36.05 36.55 -8.98
N THR A 428 36.91 37.35 -9.62
CA THR A 428 37.22 38.71 -9.16
C THR A 428 36.11 39.65 -9.60
N ILE A 429 35.19 39.93 -8.68
CA ILE A 429 34.01 40.77 -8.94
C ILE A 429 34.37 42.25 -8.69
N SER A 430 33.91 43.14 -9.57
CA SER A 430 34.02 44.59 -9.41
C SER A 430 32.82 45.16 -8.65
N ASP A 431 31.64 44.57 -8.84
CA ASP A 431 30.41 44.95 -8.14
C ASP A 431 29.52 43.73 -7.86
N PHE A 432 28.87 43.74 -6.70
CA PHE A 432 27.96 42.71 -6.24
C PHE A 432 26.71 43.35 -5.68
N GLN A 433 25.57 43.17 -6.35
CA GLN A 433 24.32 43.80 -5.98
C GLN A 433 23.20 42.78 -5.83
N ILE A 434 22.41 42.92 -4.77
CA ILE A 434 21.18 42.17 -4.57
C ILE A 434 20.04 43.19 -4.49
N ILE A 435 19.01 43.01 -5.33
CA ILE A 435 17.89 43.95 -5.37
C ILE A 435 17.18 43.99 -4.01
N GLY A 436 17.11 45.18 -3.41
CA GLY A 436 16.40 45.41 -2.15
C GLY A 436 17.17 45.04 -0.89
N GLN A 437 18.46 44.67 -1.01
CA GLN A 437 19.33 44.38 0.13
C GLN A 437 20.55 45.30 0.10
N THR A 438 21.01 45.69 1.29
CA THR A 438 22.26 46.45 1.46
C THR A 438 23.36 45.54 1.98
N PRO A 439 24.61 45.66 1.49
CA PRO A 439 25.72 44.91 2.03
C PRO A 439 25.90 45.20 3.52
N ASN A 440 26.23 44.18 4.30
CA ASN A 440 26.57 44.32 5.70
C ASN A 440 27.99 44.93 5.84
N GLN A 441 28.44 45.14 7.09
CA GLN A 441 29.76 45.75 7.38
C GLN A 441 30.95 44.95 6.83
N LYS A 442 30.76 43.67 6.47
CA LYS A 442 31.78 42.79 5.88
C LYS A 442 31.74 42.76 4.35
N GLY A 443 30.80 43.49 3.73
CA GLY A 443 30.59 43.46 2.28
C GLY A 443 29.86 42.21 1.77
N THR A 444 29.27 41.42 2.67
CA THR A 444 28.41 40.27 2.34
C THR A 444 26.94 40.66 2.47
N PHE A 445 26.03 39.79 2.03
CA PHE A 445 24.59 40.05 2.08
C PHE A 445 23.89 39.07 3.02
N ASP A 446 23.18 39.63 3.98
CA ASP A 446 22.36 38.88 4.93
C ASP A 446 20.96 38.69 4.33
N LEU A 447 20.61 37.44 4.04
CA LEU A 447 19.39 37.04 3.37
C LEU A 447 18.44 36.40 4.38
N GLU A 448 17.43 37.15 4.80
CA GLU A 448 16.38 36.64 5.68
C GLU A 448 15.39 35.79 4.87
N VAL A 449 15.23 34.54 5.29
CA VAL A 449 14.27 33.61 4.69
C VAL A 449 13.34 33.11 5.77
N ALA A 450 12.06 33.44 5.61
CA ALA A 450 10.99 32.98 6.49
C ALA A 450 11.01 31.45 6.65
N PRO A 451 10.54 30.93 7.80
CA PRO A 451 10.45 29.50 8.03
C PRO A 451 9.63 28.86 6.92
N ASP A 452 10.06 27.69 6.49
CA ASP A 452 9.35 26.90 5.49
C ASP A 452 9.08 27.67 4.18
N ARG A 453 9.99 28.53 3.74
CA ARG A 453 9.83 29.33 2.52
C ARG A 453 11.05 29.29 1.63
N VAL A 454 10.80 29.55 0.36
CA VAL A 454 11.86 29.84 -0.62
C VAL A 454 12.03 31.35 -0.70
N GLY A 455 13.15 31.86 -0.19
CA GLY A 455 13.61 33.21 -0.44
C GLY A 455 14.12 33.31 -1.87
N SER A 456 13.66 34.31 -2.62
CA SER A 456 14.07 34.52 -4.01
C SER A 456 14.73 35.88 -4.14
N PHE A 457 16.04 35.87 -4.37
CA PHE A 457 16.87 37.07 -4.43
C PHE A 457 17.42 37.25 -5.83
N ARG A 458 17.18 38.43 -6.42
CA ARG A 458 17.76 38.76 -7.71
C ARG A 458 19.11 39.41 -7.50
N VAL A 459 20.12 38.78 -8.08
CA VAL A 459 21.53 39.05 -7.85
C VAL A 459 22.17 39.47 -9.16
N PHE A 460 22.94 40.55 -9.13
CA PHE A 460 23.77 40.99 -10.23
C PHE A 460 25.23 40.99 -9.80
N ILE A 461 26.06 40.40 -10.65
CA ILE A 461 27.52 40.39 -10.49
C ILE A 461 28.11 41.11 -11.69
N ALA A 462 28.96 42.09 -11.43
CA ALA A 462 29.80 42.71 -12.45
C ALA A 462 31.26 42.30 -12.25
N ALA A 463 31.97 42.15 -13.37
CA ALA A 463 33.39 41.87 -13.40
C ALA A 463 34.05 42.54 -14.60
N ASP A 464 35.32 42.92 -14.43
CA ASP A 464 36.15 43.46 -15.50
C ASP A 464 36.40 42.36 -16.56
N PRO A 465 36.23 42.63 -17.87
CA PRO A 465 36.48 41.67 -18.93
C PRO A 465 37.87 41.02 -18.90
N SER A 466 38.89 41.69 -18.36
CA SER A 466 40.26 41.18 -18.23
C SER A 466 40.41 40.10 -17.16
N ALA A 467 39.49 40.06 -16.18
CA ALA A 467 39.44 39.03 -15.14
C ALA A 467 38.65 37.77 -15.56
N LEU A 468 38.07 37.77 -16.76
CA LEU A 468 37.28 36.67 -17.30
C LEU A 468 38.16 35.70 -18.10
N ASP A 469 37.86 34.41 -17.96
CA ASP A 469 38.44 33.33 -18.75
C ASP A 469 37.50 32.97 -19.92
N GLY A 470 37.49 33.83 -20.95
CA GLY A 470 36.73 33.61 -22.17
C GLY A 470 35.23 33.93 -22.08
N ASP A 471 34.42 33.19 -22.84
CA ASP A 471 32.96 33.38 -22.94
C ASP A 471 32.17 32.79 -21.76
N ALA A 472 32.82 31.95 -20.96
CA ALA A 472 32.23 31.22 -19.84
C ALA A 472 33.26 31.01 -18.72
N THR A 473 33.24 31.84 -17.68
CA THR A 473 34.11 31.70 -16.51
C THR A 473 33.37 31.01 -15.36
N PRO A 474 33.80 29.81 -14.90
CA PRO A 474 33.20 29.15 -13.75
C PRO A 474 33.40 29.93 -12.45
N PHE A 475 32.39 29.95 -11.59
CA PHE A 475 32.49 30.50 -10.24
C PHE A 475 31.43 29.86 -9.33
N GLU A 476 31.53 30.08 -8.03
CA GLU A 476 30.68 29.44 -7.04
C GLU A 476 29.94 30.46 -6.18
N PHE A 477 28.65 30.20 -5.94
CA PHE A 477 27.90 30.85 -4.87
C PHE A 477 27.99 29.97 -3.61
N THR A 478 28.36 30.56 -2.48
CA THR A 478 28.36 29.88 -1.18
C THR A 478 27.41 30.58 -0.24
N VAL A 479 26.53 29.81 0.38
CA VAL A 479 25.57 30.30 1.36
C VAL A 479 25.83 29.66 2.71
N THR A 480 25.95 30.49 3.73
CA THR A 480 26.25 30.05 5.10
C THR A 480 25.12 30.47 6.04
N ASP A 481 24.54 29.53 6.79
CA ASP A 481 23.66 29.86 7.91
C ASP A 481 24.49 30.54 9.00
N THR A 482 24.11 31.77 9.34
CA THR A 482 24.82 32.59 10.34
C THR A 482 24.73 32.05 11.77
N GLU A 483 23.73 31.22 12.07
CA GLU A 483 23.54 30.63 13.40
C GLU A 483 24.21 29.26 13.54
N THR A 484 24.03 28.38 12.54
CA THR A 484 24.50 26.99 12.61
C THR A 484 25.86 26.78 11.95
N GLY A 485 26.27 27.70 11.07
CA GLY A 485 27.47 27.55 10.24
C GLY A 485 27.32 26.54 9.11
N ASN A 486 26.12 26.00 8.86
CA ASN A 486 25.87 25.11 7.74
C ASN A 486 26.08 25.84 6.42
N THR A 487 26.85 25.25 5.51
CA THR A 487 27.18 25.83 4.21
C THR A 487 26.64 25.00 3.06
N GLU A 488 26.07 25.65 2.05
CA GLU A 488 25.71 25.05 0.77
C GLU A 488 26.36 25.83 -0.37
N THR A 489 26.92 25.11 -1.34
CA THR A 489 27.65 25.69 -2.48
C THR A 489 26.95 25.35 -3.79
N TYR A 490 26.96 26.28 -4.74
CA TYR A 490 26.37 26.07 -6.06
C TYR A 490 27.31 26.58 -7.17
N ASP A 491 27.73 25.65 -8.02
CA ASP A 491 28.60 25.94 -9.16
C ASP A 491 27.80 26.56 -10.30
N THR A 492 28.29 27.67 -10.84
CA THR A 492 27.67 28.36 -11.96
C THR A 492 28.73 28.98 -12.88
N VAL A 493 28.27 29.69 -13.91
CA VAL A 493 29.14 30.24 -14.94
C VAL A 493 28.77 31.70 -15.21
N PHE A 494 29.78 32.54 -15.25
CA PHE A 494 29.72 33.92 -15.69
C PHE A 494 29.88 33.98 -17.21
N ALA A 495 28.88 34.53 -17.90
CA ALA A 495 28.95 34.71 -19.35
C ALA A 495 29.71 36.00 -19.68
N GLY A 496 30.78 35.87 -20.45
CA GLY A 496 31.59 36.98 -20.94
C GLY A 496 31.43 37.20 -22.45
N PRO A 497 31.83 38.37 -22.98
CA PRO A 497 32.01 38.54 -24.41
C PRO A 497 33.10 37.57 -24.91
N LYS A 498 32.95 37.06 -26.13
CA LYS A 498 34.01 36.27 -26.76
C LYS A 498 35.26 37.12 -26.91
N THR A 499 36.26 36.89 -26.08
CA THR A 499 37.61 37.37 -26.31
C THR A 499 38.26 36.45 -27.33
N ASP A 500 38.54 36.97 -28.53
CA ASP A 500 39.49 36.37 -29.47
C ASP A 500 40.89 36.45 -28.82
N ARG A 501 41.20 35.49 -27.94
CA ARG A 501 42.55 35.29 -27.40
C ARG A 501 43.15 34.01 -27.94
#